data_AF-A0AAD9PX76-F1
#
_entry.id   AF-A0AAD9PX76-F1
#
_cell.length_a   1.000
_cell.length_b   1.000
_cell.length_c   1.000
_cell.angle_alpha   90.00
_cell.angle_beta   90.00
_cell.angle_gamma   90.00
#
_symmetry.space_group_name_H-M   'P 1'
#
loop_
_entity.id
_entity.type
_entity.pdbx_description
1 polymer ?
#
loop_
_entity_poly.entity_id
_entity_poly.type
_entity_poly.pdbx_seq_one_letter_code
_entity_poly.pdbx_strand_id
1 'polypeptide(L)'
;MKDGLNQEPVIVNEYTKEKENNGVSVVVKDCGFFVSSACGFLGASPDGLITEHDGNTESTGLLEMKFIQLNDSETLTDALLRKRICVSINDCVKVNTKHKYYYQVQHQMFVTGKTWTDFVVKGSLDNSLYIERVEFNSVFWAEVLPKLKSFFNKYMLPEIVYPSIKYGQARRILCMETVVRQM
;
A
#
# COMPACT_ATOMS: atom_id res chain seq x y z
N MET A 1 13.71 9.00 5.68
CA MET A 1 13.58 7.53 5.83
C MET A 1 13.82 7.12 7.27
N LYS A 2 14.96 7.50 7.88
CA LYS A 2 15.27 7.21 9.29
C LYS A 2 14.19 7.68 10.28
N ASP A 3 13.68 8.90 10.10
CA ASP A 3 12.65 9.43 11.00
C ASP A 3 11.33 8.66 10.90
N GLY A 4 10.97 8.19 9.70
CA GLY A 4 9.78 7.34 9.52
C GLY A 4 9.89 6.04 10.29
N LEU A 5 11.01 5.33 10.13
CA LEU A 5 11.29 4.06 10.84
C LEU A 5 11.24 4.23 12.36
N ASN A 6 11.80 5.34 12.88
CA ASN A 6 11.77 5.62 14.32
C ASN A 6 10.37 5.93 14.85
N GLN A 7 9.45 6.34 13.98
CA GLN A 7 8.08 6.70 14.34
C GLN A 7 7.10 5.54 14.21
N GLU A 8 7.42 4.47 13.47
CA GLU A 8 6.53 3.31 13.31
C GLU A 8 6.03 2.73 14.63
N PRO A 9 6.87 2.46 15.66
CA PRO A 9 6.38 1.95 16.94
C PRO A 9 5.45 2.93 17.66
N VAL A 10 5.67 4.23 17.49
CA VAL A 10 4.84 5.29 18.08
C VAL A 10 3.46 5.30 17.40
N ILE A 11 3.44 5.24 16.07
CA ILE A 11 2.21 5.21 15.27
C ILE A 11 1.38 3.97 15.61
N VAL A 12 2.00 2.78 15.71
CA VAL A 12 1.29 1.55 16.09
C VAL A 12 0.62 1.67 17.47
N ASN A 13 1.34 2.21 18.46
CA ASN A 13 0.81 2.40 19.81
C ASN A 13 -0.36 3.38 19.85
N GLU A 14 -0.24 4.52 19.16
CA GLU A 14 -1.32 5.52 19.09
C GLU A 14 -2.54 4.99 18.31
N TYR A 15 -2.31 4.31 17.18
CA TYR A 15 -3.36 3.64 16.40
C TYR A 15 -4.12 2.61 17.23
N THR A 16 -3.42 1.76 17.98
CA THR A 16 -4.06 0.71 18.80
C THR A 16 -4.92 1.32 19.89
N LYS A 17 -4.43 2.36 20.57
CA LYS A 17 -5.21 3.10 21.59
C LYS A 17 -6.45 3.77 21.00
N GLU A 18 -6.31 4.38 19.82
CA GLU A 18 -7.44 5.01 19.13
C GLU A 18 -8.52 3.99 18.78
N LYS A 19 -8.13 2.78 18.35
CA LYS A 19 -9.06 1.68 18.08
C LYS A 19 -9.76 1.17 19.36
N GLU A 20 -9.00 0.96 20.43
CA GLU A 20 -9.54 0.52 21.73
C GLU A 20 -10.52 1.54 22.30
N ASN A 21 -10.22 2.84 22.22
CA ASN A 21 -11.12 3.92 22.63
C ASN A 21 -12.44 3.91 21.86
N ASN A 22 -12.43 3.42 20.61
CA ASN A 22 -13.60 3.25 19.77
C ASN A 22 -14.28 1.87 19.94
N GLY A 23 -13.88 1.11 20.97
CA GLY A 23 -14.48 -0.18 21.32
C GLY A 23 -14.03 -1.36 20.47
N VAL A 24 -12.96 -1.22 19.67
CA VAL A 24 -12.42 -2.28 18.82
C VAL A 24 -11.10 -2.76 19.40
N SER A 25 -11.01 -4.03 19.79
CA SER A 25 -9.74 -4.62 20.20
C SER A 25 -8.92 -4.96 18.96
N VAL A 26 -7.68 -4.48 18.91
CA VAL A 26 -6.82 -4.65 17.74
C VAL A 26 -5.45 -5.17 18.15
N VAL A 27 -4.98 -6.20 17.44
CA VAL A 27 -3.61 -6.71 17.53
C VAL A 27 -2.90 -6.45 16.21
N VAL A 28 -1.79 -5.71 16.27
CA VAL A 28 -0.89 -5.49 15.13
C VAL A 28 0.32 -6.41 15.27
N LYS A 29 0.63 -7.18 14.23
CA LYS A 29 1.83 -8.03 14.16
C LYS A 29 2.73 -7.60 13.02
N ASP A 30 4.03 -7.55 13.30
CA ASP A 30 5.05 -7.37 12.28
C ASP A 30 4.96 -8.49 11.24
N CYS A 31 5.36 -8.16 10.00
CA CYS A 31 5.37 -9.12 8.92
C CYS A 31 6.55 -8.89 7.97
N GLY A 32 6.81 -9.90 7.15
CA GLY A 32 7.88 -9.87 6.15
C GLY A 32 7.35 -9.60 4.75
N PHE A 33 8.13 -10.01 3.77
CA PHE A 33 7.78 -9.90 2.36
C PHE A 33 6.86 -11.04 1.92
N PHE A 34 5.73 -10.70 1.30
CA PHE A 34 4.79 -11.62 0.70
C PHE A 34 5.03 -11.71 -0.81
N VAL A 35 4.91 -12.91 -1.35
CA VAL A 35 4.85 -13.17 -2.78
C VAL A 35 3.42 -13.57 -3.14
N SER A 36 2.85 -12.96 -4.17
CA SER A 36 1.48 -13.25 -4.58
C SER A 36 1.37 -14.69 -5.10
N SER A 37 0.44 -15.46 -4.54
CA SER A 37 0.13 -16.81 -5.01
C SER A 37 -0.48 -16.83 -6.42
N ALA A 38 -1.19 -15.77 -6.80
CA ALA A 38 -1.80 -15.63 -8.12
C ALA A 38 -0.82 -15.12 -9.19
N CYS A 39 0.18 -14.32 -8.79
CA CYS A 39 1.14 -13.69 -9.70
C CYS A 39 2.53 -13.65 -9.04
N GLY A 40 3.30 -14.74 -9.14
CA GLY A 40 4.57 -14.89 -8.42
C GLY A 40 5.68 -13.86 -8.70
N PHE A 41 5.51 -13.00 -9.71
CA PHE A 41 6.40 -11.86 -9.96
C PHE A 41 6.03 -10.59 -9.17
N LEU A 42 4.90 -10.61 -8.45
CA LEU A 42 4.45 -9.53 -7.58
C LEU A 42 4.69 -9.91 -6.13
N GLY A 43 5.20 -8.96 -5.36
CA GLY A 43 5.31 -9.08 -3.92
C GLY A 43 5.16 -7.75 -3.21
N ALA A 44 4.95 -7.80 -1.91
CA ALA A 44 4.65 -6.65 -1.07
C ALA A 44 5.10 -6.87 0.38
N SER A 45 5.45 -5.79 1.07
CA SER A 45 5.71 -5.79 2.51
C SER A 45 4.80 -4.71 3.10
N PRO A 46 3.65 -5.09 3.69
CA PRO A 46 2.87 -4.15 4.49
C PRO A 46 3.59 -3.83 5.81
N ASP A 47 3.23 -2.72 6.44
CA ASP A 47 3.86 -2.30 7.70
C ASP A 47 3.35 -3.14 8.90
N GLY A 48 2.19 -3.78 8.77
CA GLY A 48 1.71 -4.74 9.76
C GLY A 48 0.51 -5.58 9.31
N LEU A 49 0.27 -6.68 10.01
CA LEU A 49 -0.94 -7.48 9.92
C LEU A 49 -1.86 -7.14 11.09
N ILE A 50 -3.11 -6.79 10.78
CA ILE A 50 -4.11 -6.43 11.78
C ILE A 50 -5.02 -7.64 12.01
N THR A 51 -5.31 -7.91 13.29
CA THR A 51 -6.43 -8.74 13.72
C THR A 51 -7.34 -7.88 14.60
N GLU A 52 -8.55 -7.60 14.15
CA GLU A 52 -9.59 -6.90 14.92
C GLU A 52 -10.57 -7.90 15.50
N HIS A 53 -10.98 -7.65 16.74
CA HIS A 53 -12.04 -8.39 17.42
C HIS A 53 -13.10 -7.41 17.93
N ASP A 54 -14.35 -7.61 17.53
CA ASP A 54 -15.51 -6.83 17.97
C ASP A 54 -16.38 -7.58 19.01
N GLY A 55 -15.84 -8.67 19.57
CA GLY A 55 -16.49 -9.53 20.56
C GLY A 55 -17.28 -10.70 19.96
N ASN A 56 -17.66 -10.64 18.68
CA ASN A 56 -18.41 -11.72 18.00
C ASN A 56 -17.69 -12.26 16.77
N THR A 57 -16.86 -11.45 16.12
CA THR A 57 -16.17 -11.79 14.89
C THR A 57 -14.70 -11.39 14.94
N GLU A 58 -13.89 -12.12 14.19
CA GLU A 58 -12.48 -11.80 13.93
C GLU A 58 -12.37 -11.34 12.48
N SER A 59 -11.77 -10.16 12.28
CA SER A 59 -11.47 -9.62 10.95
C SER A 59 -9.97 -9.39 10.83
N THR A 60 -9.39 -9.77 9.70
CA THR A 60 -7.95 -9.55 9.46
C THR A 60 -7.72 -8.65 8.26
N GLY A 61 -6.77 -7.73 8.40
CA GLY A 61 -6.43 -6.75 7.39
C GLY A 61 -4.96 -6.36 7.47
N LEU A 62 -4.61 -5.27 6.81
CA LEU A 62 -3.25 -4.75 6.77
C LEU A 62 -3.16 -3.37 7.43
N LEU A 63 -2.00 -3.07 7.98
CA LEU A 63 -1.62 -1.72 8.40
C LEU A 63 -0.62 -1.14 7.39
N GLU A 64 -0.86 0.09 6.95
CA GLU A 64 0.10 0.88 6.17
C GLU A 64 0.24 2.27 6.80
N MET A 65 1.45 2.60 7.25
CA MET A 65 1.75 3.81 8.01
C MET A 65 2.58 4.79 7.17
N LYS A 66 2.32 6.08 7.35
CA LYS A 66 3.14 7.16 6.78
C LYS A 66 3.41 8.22 7.82
N PHE A 67 4.68 8.62 7.92
CA PHE A 67 5.08 9.79 8.68
C PHE A 67 5.36 10.94 7.71
N ILE A 68 4.69 12.08 7.89
CA ILE A 68 4.82 13.23 6.99
C ILE A 68 5.28 14.48 7.73
N GLN A 69 6.14 15.25 7.06
CA GLN A 69 6.58 16.55 7.55
C GLN A 69 5.49 17.61 7.32
N LEU A 70 5.10 18.27 8.41
CA LEU A 70 4.22 19.42 8.44
C LEU A 70 5.04 20.71 8.36
N ASN A 71 4.47 21.74 7.76
CA ASN A 71 5.02 23.09 7.82
C ASN A 71 4.67 23.75 9.17
N ASP A 72 5.36 24.83 9.53
CA ASP A 72 5.08 25.56 10.77
C ASP A 72 3.60 26.00 10.83
N SER A 73 2.93 25.68 11.94
CA SER A 73 1.50 25.95 12.17
C SER A 73 0.53 25.27 11.19
N GLU A 74 0.98 24.30 10.39
CA GLU A 74 0.13 23.52 9.49
C GLU A 74 -0.54 22.35 10.23
N THR A 75 -1.83 22.14 10.00
CA THR A 75 -2.53 20.96 10.52
C THR A 75 -2.22 19.71 9.67
N LEU A 76 -2.38 18.52 10.24
CA LEU A 76 -2.24 17.27 9.48
C LEU A 76 -3.17 17.23 8.26
N THR A 77 -4.41 17.69 8.41
CA THR A 77 -5.39 17.75 7.32
C THR A 77 -4.90 18.64 6.17
N ASP A 78 -4.39 19.84 6.47
CA ASP A 78 -3.87 20.75 5.45
C ASP A 78 -2.68 20.12 4.70
N ALA A 79 -1.79 19.44 5.44
CA ALA A 79 -0.65 18.75 4.83
C ALA A 79 -1.09 17.59 3.93
N LEU A 80 -2.10 16.82 4.32
CA LEU A 80 -2.65 15.72 3.52
C LEU A 80 -3.22 16.23 2.20
N LEU A 81 -3.95 17.35 2.23
CA LEU A 81 -4.53 17.98 1.04
C LEU A 81 -3.46 18.62 0.15
N ARG A 82 -2.51 19.37 0.75
CA ARG A 82 -1.39 20.01 0.04
C ARG A 82 -0.53 18.98 -0.69
N LYS A 83 -0.20 17.87 -0.03
CA LYS A 83 0.57 16.76 -0.62
C LYS A 83 -0.27 15.89 -1.55
N ARG A 84 -1.57 16.16 -1.68
CA ARG A 84 -2.56 15.38 -2.46
C ARG A 84 -2.61 13.90 -2.06
N ILE A 85 -2.22 13.59 -0.82
CA ILE A 85 -2.38 12.25 -0.24
C ILE A 85 -3.87 11.99 -0.05
N CYS A 86 -4.59 13.00 0.42
CA CYS A 86 -6.05 13.01 0.50
C CYS A 86 -6.64 14.09 -0.42
N VAL A 87 -7.95 13.97 -0.66
CA VAL A 87 -8.80 14.96 -1.31
C VAL A 87 -10.02 15.23 -0.43
N SER A 88 -10.56 16.44 -0.49
CA SER A 88 -11.84 16.77 0.15
C SER A 88 -12.98 16.52 -0.84
N ILE A 89 -13.95 15.69 -0.46
CA ILE A 89 -15.15 15.40 -1.22
C ILE A 89 -16.34 15.60 -0.27
N ASN A 90 -17.21 16.57 -0.55
CA ASN A 90 -18.35 16.93 0.31
C ASN A 90 -17.91 17.14 1.77
N ASP A 91 -16.86 17.96 1.96
CA ASP A 91 -16.24 18.26 3.27
C ASP A 91 -15.68 17.05 4.04
N CYS A 92 -15.59 15.89 3.38
CA CYS A 92 -14.95 14.69 3.92
C CYS A 92 -13.56 14.51 3.29
N VAL A 93 -12.52 14.47 4.12
CA VAL A 93 -11.15 14.17 3.70
C VAL A 93 -11.01 12.66 3.50
N LYS A 94 -10.63 12.23 2.30
CA LYS A 94 -10.44 10.82 1.92
C LYS A 94 -9.15 10.60 1.15
N VAL A 95 -8.58 9.40 1.23
CA VAL A 95 -7.39 9.01 0.47
C VAL A 95 -7.65 9.23 -1.02
N ASN A 96 -6.72 9.91 -1.65
CA ASN A 96 -6.78 10.18 -3.07
C ASN A 96 -6.48 8.92 -3.86
N THR A 97 -7.47 8.40 -4.59
CA THR A 97 -7.34 7.19 -5.41
C THR A 97 -6.33 7.33 -6.57
N LYS A 98 -5.92 8.55 -6.91
CA LYS A 98 -4.87 8.83 -7.90
C LYS A 98 -3.48 8.95 -7.28
N HIS A 99 -3.36 8.91 -5.96
CA HIS A 99 -2.08 9.02 -5.26
C HIS A 99 -1.36 7.67 -5.18
N LYS A 100 -0.02 7.68 -5.22
CA LYS A 100 0.80 6.46 -5.20
C LYS A 100 0.53 5.52 -4.01
N TYR A 101 0.15 6.08 -2.85
CA TYR A 101 -0.18 5.28 -1.67
C TYR A 101 -1.46 4.47 -1.85
N TYR A 102 -2.44 4.95 -2.62
CA TYR A 102 -3.62 4.15 -2.95
C TYR A 102 -3.25 2.93 -3.80
N TYR A 103 -2.39 3.12 -4.81
CA TYR A 103 -1.86 2.00 -5.59
C TYR A 103 -1.08 1.00 -4.73
N GLN A 104 -0.31 1.50 -3.75
CA GLN A 104 0.45 0.67 -2.84
C GLN A 104 -0.45 -0.22 -1.97
N VAL A 105 -1.46 0.34 -1.31
CA VAL A 105 -2.36 -0.44 -0.44
C VAL A 105 -3.21 -1.43 -1.24
N GLN A 106 -3.68 -1.04 -2.44
CA GLN A 106 -4.40 -1.95 -3.35
C GLN A 106 -3.52 -3.13 -3.79
N HIS A 107 -2.24 -2.86 -4.08
CA HIS A 107 -1.26 -3.89 -4.43
C HIS A 107 -0.96 -4.82 -3.24
N GLN A 108 -0.76 -4.28 -2.04
CA GLN A 108 -0.53 -5.07 -0.83
C GLN A 108 -1.72 -6.00 -0.54
N MET A 109 -2.95 -5.50 -0.63
CA MET A 109 -4.18 -6.29 -0.48
C MET A 109 -4.25 -7.43 -1.50
N PHE A 110 -3.97 -7.14 -2.78
CA PHE A 110 -3.93 -8.18 -3.81
C PHE A 110 -2.87 -9.25 -3.55
N VAL A 111 -1.65 -8.85 -3.16
CA VAL A 111 -0.55 -9.78 -2.91
C VAL A 111 -0.83 -10.69 -1.71
N THR A 112 -1.40 -10.13 -0.65
CA THR A 112 -1.64 -10.83 0.63
C THR A 112 -2.99 -11.54 0.69
N GLY A 113 -3.89 -11.27 -0.25
CA GLY A 113 -5.27 -11.78 -0.23
C GLY A 113 -6.15 -11.15 0.84
N LYS A 114 -5.77 -9.97 1.37
CA LYS A 114 -6.59 -9.19 2.32
C LYS A 114 -7.55 -8.28 1.58
N THR A 115 -8.67 -7.96 2.23
CA THR A 115 -9.74 -7.16 1.62
C THR A 115 -9.75 -5.70 2.07
N TRP A 116 -9.00 -5.35 3.11
CA TRP A 116 -8.89 -3.98 3.60
C TRP A 116 -7.51 -3.69 4.20
N THR A 117 -7.15 -2.41 4.17
CA THR A 117 -5.96 -1.85 4.83
C THR A 117 -6.40 -0.62 5.63
N ASP A 118 -6.00 -0.53 6.90
CA ASP A 118 -6.05 0.76 7.60
C ASP A 118 -4.83 1.58 7.20
N PHE A 119 -5.08 2.68 6.48
CA PHE A 119 -4.06 3.63 6.07
C PHE A 119 -3.93 4.73 7.13
N VAL A 120 -2.77 4.79 7.76
CA VAL A 120 -2.50 5.67 8.91
C VAL A 120 -1.44 6.71 8.54
N VAL A 121 -1.71 7.98 8.81
CA VAL A 121 -0.74 9.07 8.62
C VAL A 121 -0.55 9.84 9.91
N LYS A 122 0.71 10.00 10.32
CA LYS A 122 1.12 10.85 11.46
C LYS A 122 1.88 12.08 10.97
N GLY A 123 1.54 13.24 11.52
CA GLY A 123 2.24 14.50 11.29
C GLY A 123 3.50 14.63 12.14
N SER A 124 4.44 15.48 11.72
CA SER A 124 5.73 15.65 12.42
C SER A 124 5.70 16.62 13.61
N LEU A 125 4.68 17.47 13.72
CA LEU A 125 4.63 18.54 14.73
C LEU A 125 3.62 18.29 15.86
N ASP A 126 2.60 17.45 15.61
CA ASP A 126 1.56 17.15 16.58
C ASP A 126 1.34 15.62 16.72
N ASN A 127 0.50 15.25 17.69
CA ASN A 127 0.11 13.87 17.91
C ASN A 127 -1.15 13.47 17.13
N SER A 128 -1.52 14.23 16.10
CA SER A 128 -2.70 13.89 15.31
C SER A 128 -2.42 12.68 14.42
N LEU A 129 -3.43 11.83 14.30
CA LEU A 129 -3.46 10.71 13.38
C LEU A 129 -4.62 10.87 12.41
N TYR A 130 -4.31 10.63 11.15
CA TYR A 130 -5.32 10.34 10.15
C TYR A 130 -5.40 8.83 9.99
N ILE A 131 -6.60 8.27 10.09
CA ILE A 131 -6.85 6.84 9.91
C ILE A 131 -8.01 6.69 8.92
N GLU A 132 -7.79 5.98 7.82
CA GLU A 132 -8.84 5.60 6.89
C GLU A 132 -8.75 4.11 6.57
N ARG A 133 -9.87 3.39 6.72
CA ARG A 133 -10.01 2.03 6.17
C ARG A 133 -10.20 2.12 4.66
N VAL A 134 -9.23 1.61 3.92
CA VAL A 134 -9.28 1.48 2.47
C VAL A 134 -9.63 0.05 2.10
N GLU A 135 -10.77 -0.12 1.44
CA GLU A 135 -11.23 -1.41 0.94
C GLU A 135 -10.55 -1.77 -0.40
N PHE A 136 -10.37 -3.07 -0.64
CA PHE A 136 -9.88 -3.57 -1.92
C PHE A 136 -10.87 -3.26 -3.04
N ASN A 137 -10.39 -2.60 -4.08
CA ASN A 137 -11.17 -2.22 -5.24
C ASN A 137 -10.78 -3.10 -6.42
N SER A 138 -11.53 -4.18 -6.61
CA SER A 138 -11.29 -5.16 -7.68
C SER A 138 -11.42 -4.55 -9.08
N VAL A 139 -12.30 -3.56 -9.28
CA VAL A 139 -12.49 -2.88 -10.56
C VAL A 139 -11.26 -2.05 -10.90
N PHE A 140 -10.78 -1.23 -9.96
CA PHE A 140 -9.53 -0.49 -10.11
C PHE A 140 -8.35 -1.43 -10.36
N TRP A 141 -8.26 -2.52 -9.59
CA TRP A 141 -7.16 -3.47 -9.72
C TRP A 141 -7.14 -4.21 -11.06
N ALA A 142 -8.32 -4.51 -11.62
CA ALA A 142 -8.45 -5.12 -12.94
C ALA A 142 -7.84 -4.26 -14.06
N GLU A 143 -7.78 -2.94 -13.89
CA GLU A 143 -7.10 -2.03 -14.83
C GLU A 143 -5.58 -1.93 -14.59
N VAL A 144 -5.12 -2.14 -13.35
CA VAL A 144 -3.71 -2.02 -12.95
C VAL A 144 -2.93 -3.29 -13.28
N LEU A 145 -3.48 -4.47 -12.95
CA LEU A 145 -2.78 -5.74 -13.08
C LEU A 145 -2.27 -6.04 -14.51
N PRO A 146 -3.03 -5.78 -15.59
CA PRO A 146 -2.54 -5.97 -16.96
C PRO A 146 -1.33 -5.09 -17.28
N LYS A 147 -1.27 -3.86 -16.74
CA LYS A 147 -0.14 -2.93 -16.95
C LYS A 147 1.12 -3.47 -16.26
N LEU A 148 0.98 -3.99 -15.03
CA LEU A 148 2.08 -4.64 -14.31
C LEU A 148 2.58 -5.90 -15.02
N LYS A 149 1.67 -6.76 -15.51
CA LYS A 149 2.00 -7.95 -16.31
C LYS A 149 2.76 -7.56 -17.58
N SER A 150 2.26 -6.57 -18.31
CA SER A 150 2.91 -6.07 -19.53
C SER A 150 4.31 -5.53 -19.23
N PHE A 151 4.47 -4.73 -18.18
CA PHE A 151 5.76 -4.20 -17.77
C PHE A 151 6.74 -5.33 -17.40
N PHE A 152 6.29 -6.30 -16.60
CA PHE A 152 7.12 -7.43 -16.21
C PHE A 152 7.58 -8.25 -17.42
N ASN A 153 6.64 -8.70 -18.27
CA ASN A 153 6.95 -9.53 -19.42
C ASN A 153 7.82 -8.81 -20.47
N LYS A 154 7.57 -7.51 -20.69
CA LYS A 154 8.26 -6.75 -21.73
C LYS A 154 9.64 -6.26 -21.32
N TYR A 155 9.85 -5.97 -20.03
CA TYR A 155 11.05 -5.29 -19.57
C TYR A 155 11.81 -6.03 -18.46
N MET A 156 11.11 -6.60 -17.49
CA MET A 156 11.79 -7.27 -16.37
C MET A 156 12.25 -8.68 -16.76
N LEU A 157 11.37 -9.49 -17.35
CA LEU A 157 11.66 -10.86 -17.71
C LEU A 157 12.85 -10.98 -18.70
N PRO A 158 12.96 -10.19 -19.78
CA PRO A 158 14.13 -10.22 -20.64
C PRO A 158 15.43 -9.92 -19.89
N GLU A 159 15.42 -8.94 -18.98
CA GLU A 159 16.61 -8.54 -18.22
C GLU A 159 16.98 -9.56 -17.14
N ILE A 160 16.01 -10.28 -16.57
CA ILE A 160 16.26 -11.37 -15.61
C ILE A 160 16.90 -12.57 -16.32
N VAL A 161 16.40 -12.95 -17.50
CA VAL A 161 16.87 -14.13 -18.23
C VAL A 161 18.13 -13.83 -19.04
N TYR A 162 18.21 -12.65 -19.66
CA TYR A 162 19.32 -12.20 -20.51
C TYR A 162 19.71 -10.76 -20.12
N PRO A 163 20.49 -10.58 -19.05
CA PRO A 163 20.83 -9.25 -18.54
C PRO A 163 21.61 -8.48 -19.61
N SER A 164 20.98 -7.50 -20.24
CA SER A 164 21.57 -6.71 -21.30
C SER A 164 21.97 -5.34 -20.78
N ILE A 165 21.08 -4.71 -20.02
CA ILE A 165 21.27 -3.38 -19.45
C ILE A 165 22.40 -3.42 -18.42
N LYS A 166 22.45 -4.48 -17.60
CA LYS A 166 23.53 -4.69 -16.62
C LYS A 166 24.93 -4.64 -17.23
N TYR A 167 25.10 -5.07 -18.48
CA TYR A 167 26.38 -5.08 -19.19
C TYR A 167 26.52 -3.92 -20.19
N GLY A 168 25.71 -2.87 -20.07
CA GLY A 168 25.79 -1.68 -20.92
C GLY A 168 25.30 -1.89 -22.35
N GLN A 169 24.56 -2.97 -22.62
CA GLN A 169 23.97 -3.24 -23.93
C GLN A 169 22.58 -2.61 -24.04
N ALA A 170 22.11 -2.45 -25.28
CA ALA A 170 20.75 -2.00 -25.55
C ALA A 170 19.72 -2.99 -24.99
N ARG A 171 18.60 -2.46 -24.48
CA ARG A 171 17.52 -3.26 -23.89
C ARG A 171 16.93 -4.21 -24.93
N ARG A 172 16.93 -5.50 -24.60
CA ARG A 172 16.20 -6.51 -25.38
C ARG A 172 14.71 -6.40 -25.09
N ILE A 173 13.91 -6.20 -26.13
CA ILE A 173 12.45 -6.25 -26.02
C ILE A 173 12.03 -7.62 -26.55
N LEU A 174 11.52 -8.48 -25.67
CA LEU A 174 10.87 -9.71 -26.11
C LEU A 174 9.54 -9.32 -26.76
N CYS A 175 9.44 -9.47 -28.07
CA CYS A 175 8.16 -9.46 -28.76
C CYS A 175 7.50 -10.81 -28.48
N MET A 176 6.69 -10.91 -27.43
CA MET A 176 5.81 -12.05 -27.26
C MET A 176 4.63 -11.89 -28.21
N GLU A 177 4.87 -12.12 -29.51
CA GLU A 177 3.77 -12.47 -30.39
C GLU A 177 3.21 -13.79 -29.88
N THR A 178 1.92 -13.79 -29.57
CA THR A 178 1.18 -14.98 -29.16
C THR A 178 1.49 -16.09 -30.15
N VAL A 179 2.27 -17.09 -29.75
CA VAL A 179 2.29 -18.37 -30.45
C VAL A 179 0.93 -18.98 -30.18
N VAL A 180 -0.07 -18.59 -30.97
CA VAL A 180 -1.30 -19.34 -31.13
C VAL A 180 -0.83 -20.63 -31.77
N ARG A 181 -0.54 -21.62 -30.93
CA ARG A 181 -0.39 -23.00 -31.40
C ARG A 181 -1.70 -23.34 -32.07
N GLN A 182 -1.70 -23.39 -33.39
CA GLN A 182 -2.75 -24.06 -34.15
C GLN A 182 -2.84 -25.48 -33.59
N MET A 183 -3.99 -25.79 -32.98
CA MET A 183 -4.45 -27.17 -32.79
C MET A 183 -5.08 -27.63 -34.09
#